data_AF-B7KHY1-F1
#
_entry.id   AF-B7KHY1-F1
#
_cell.length_a   1.000
_cell.length_b   1.000
_cell.length_c   1.000
_cell.angle_alpha   90.00
_cell.angle_beta   90.00
_cell.angle_gamma   90.00
#
_symmetry.space_group_name_H-M   'P 1'
#
loop_
_entity.id
_entity.type
_entity.pdbx_description
1 polymer ?
#
loop_
_entity_poly.entity_id
_entity_poly.type
_entity_poly.pdbx_seq_one_letter_code
_entity_poly.pdbx_strand_id
1 'polypeptide(L)'
;MFYKVFQCFFVFVFFLWVTCGQASANVKPRVADLNQGWSRQEVQIYNYYSEGTNLAPLDFVLNLPDPKNPGAKFIDKLSTEYGFIPGEKSKLNPDGLPVGFTIDKRPEKFQDRSYLGITCATCHTRQLVYEKTNNSGSTSTSILPVHGGPSLVDFPRFSKDFYDSFFTLLKDDVLMTTFATDVLKKTPEPEDIDNLRNEIRTFTGPLVATNEIIEEMQISPADFGPGNLNALTQGYYNNVGLGAWLKRQQPTATKTSGGSTPLRIEFEGTVNYPPMWFAYRDNWAQWFAEIHHLGQRSWIQSVSTSPVRPPKMIEAFKEGSFLTSIDFNNIETIQNLLQRLRPPKWPEQTLGKLKPKLVTKGKVLFQENCAQCHLHTDELPHLQTDELPNELGLIFKERQAFDVGTDPVAYQQFEEKANERVVGLVDLSEKIFGLRNAQLAAQFKPQYPETYPEIIANYQKHDSKGRPNKFALAQEYYGGTEQDSWPKSGAVYWASPLQGIFASSPYFHNGSVPTLRDVLSPPEQRPTTFLTGSNSFDPKNVGLKNEGYFTYNTTEKGKGNGGHPFGTQLPPEQKEALLEYLKSI
;
A
#
# COMPACT_ATOMS: atom_id res chain seq x y z
N MET A 1 -77.48 24.80 1.26
CA MET A 1 -77.62 25.74 0.11
C MET A 1 -76.31 25.65 -0.67
N PHE A 2 -76.16 24.64 -1.54
CA PHE A 2 -76.36 24.71 -3.01
C PHE A 2 -75.49 25.79 -3.69
N TYR A 3 -74.71 25.61 -4.76
CA TYR A 3 -74.29 24.50 -5.66
C TYR A 3 -73.32 25.13 -6.71
N LYS A 4 -72.63 24.28 -7.53
CA LYS A 4 -71.84 24.50 -8.78
C LYS A 4 -70.34 24.21 -8.59
N VAL A 5 -69.74 23.09 -9.00
CA VAL A 5 -69.76 22.30 -10.26
C VAL A 5 -69.34 23.13 -11.49
N PHE A 6 -68.11 22.93 -11.96
CA PHE A 6 -67.82 22.60 -13.37
C PHE A 6 -66.47 21.86 -13.50
N GLN A 7 -66.53 20.74 -14.21
CA GLN A 7 -65.42 19.86 -14.61
C GLN A 7 -64.60 20.48 -15.74
N CYS A 8 -63.29 20.22 -15.77
CA CYS A 8 -62.52 20.07 -16.99
C CYS A 8 -61.60 18.85 -16.88
N PHE A 9 -61.85 17.88 -17.76
CA PHE A 9 -61.07 16.68 -18.03
C PHE A 9 -59.67 17.02 -18.56
N PHE A 10 -58.63 16.26 -18.17
CA PHE A 10 -57.59 15.80 -19.09
C PHE A 10 -56.85 14.55 -18.55
N VAL A 11 -57.21 13.41 -19.15
CA VAL A 11 -56.43 12.20 -19.49
C VAL A 11 -55.14 11.92 -18.69
N PHE A 12 -55.18 10.91 -17.81
CA PHE A 12 -53.99 10.19 -17.32
C PHE A 12 -53.68 9.04 -18.29
N VAL A 13 -52.55 9.13 -18.99
CA VAL A 13 -51.98 8.02 -19.75
C VAL A 13 -51.18 7.14 -18.80
N PHE A 14 -51.63 5.89 -18.66
CA PHE A 14 -50.87 4.79 -18.09
C PHE A 14 -49.63 4.50 -18.95
N PHE A 15 -48.45 4.49 -18.34
CA PHE A 15 -47.33 3.69 -18.83
C PHE A 15 -46.75 2.85 -17.69
N LEU A 16 -47.01 1.55 -17.80
CA LEU A 16 -46.33 0.45 -17.12
C LEU A 16 -44.83 0.52 -17.40
N TRP A 17 -44.01 0.76 -16.38
CA TRP A 17 -42.60 0.35 -16.39
C TRP A 17 -42.29 -0.46 -15.12
N VAL A 18 -42.24 -1.78 -15.34
CA VAL A 18 -41.33 -2.76 -14.73
C VAL A 18 -41.07 -2.62 -13.23
N THR A 19 -41.90 -3.34 -12.48
CA THR A 19 -41.56 -3.89 -11.17
C THR A 19 -40.43 -4.92 -11.31
N CYS A 20 -39.21 -4.56 -10.95
CA CYS A 20 -38.20 -5.53 -10.52
C CYS A 20 -37.14 -4.83 -9.66
N GLY A 21 -36.97 -5.29 -8.42
CA GLY A 21 -35.73 -5.04 -7.66
C GLY A 21 -35.67 -3.86 -6.69
N GLN A 22 -36.73 -3.54 -5.95
CA GLN A 22 -36.62 -2.68 -4.75
C GLN A 22 -37.21 -3.34 -3.50
N ALA A 23 -36.75 -4.56 -3.22
CA ALA A 23 -36.98 -5.25 -1.95
C ALA A 23 -35.67 -5.89 -1.46
N SER A 24 -34.62 -5.09 -1.33
CA SER A 24 -33.44 -5.39 -0.50
C SER A 24 -33.02 -4.11 0.21
N ALA A 25 -33.99 -3.50 0.91
CA ALA A 25 -33.76 -2.34 1.74
C ALA A 25 -33.08 -2.77 3.06
N ASN A 26 -31.95 -2.12 3.38
CA ASN A 26 -31.46 -1.85 4.75
C ASN A 26 -31.00 -3.00 5.66
N VAL A 27 -30.39 -4.06 5.15
CA VAL A 27 -29.59 -4.94 6.04
C VAL A 27 -28.15 -4.45 6.04
N LYS A 28 -27.73 -3.79 7.14
CA LYS A 28 -26.31 -3.44 7.33
C LYS A 28 -25.47 -4.72 7.26
N PRO A 29 -24.37 -4.75 6.49
CA PRO A 29 -23.48 -5.90 6.45
C PRO A 29 -22.98 -6.28 7.84
N ARG A 30 -22.83 -7.58 8.09
CA ARG A 30 -22.22 -8.06 9.35
C ARG A 30 -20.72 -7.87 9.30
N VAL A 31 -20.12 -7.27 10.32
CA VAL A 31 -18.65 -7.15 10.40
C VAL A 31 -18.11 -8.31 11.23
N ALA A 32 -17.23 -9.13 10.65
CA ALA A 32 -16.58 -10.23 11.33
C ALA A 32 -15.44 -9.71 12.21
N ASP A 33 -15.29 -10.30 13.40
CA ASP A 33 -14.11 -10.09 14.23
C ASP A 33 -13.03 -11.11 13.86
N LEU A 34 -11.89 -10.63 13.37
CA LEU A 34 -10.73 -11.46 13.04
C LEU A 34 -9.73 -11.57 14.21
N ASN A 35 -10.03 -10.95 15.35
CA ASN A 35 -9.23 -10.98 16.59
C ASN A 35 -7.75 -10.58 16.39
N GLN A 36 -7.53 -9.50 15.65
CA GLN A 36 -6.18 -9.02 15.32
C GLN A 36 -5.51 -8.19 16.44
N GLY A 37 -6.17 -8.05 17.60
CA GLY A 37 -5.59 -7.49 18.83
C GLY A 37 -5.58 -5.97 18.94
N TRP A 38 -5.87 -5.23 17.87
CA TRP A 38 -5.99 -3.78 17.91
C TRP A 38 -7.36 -3.31 18.41
N SER A 39 -7.35 -2.29 19.25
CA SER A 39 -8.50 -1.49 19.61
C SER A 39 -8.96 -0.59 18.45
N ARG A 40 -10.19 -0.05 18.54
CA ARG A 40 -10.69 0.92 17.55
C ARG A 40 -9.79 2.15 17.42
N GLN A 41 -9.19 2.62 18.51
CA GLN A 41 -8.29 3.75 18.49
C GLN A 41 -7.00 3.42 17.73
N GLU A 42 -6.43 2.24 17.98
CA GLU A 42 -5.25 1.74 17.29
C GLU A 42 -5.49 1.60 15.78
N VAL A 43 -6.65 1.06 15.38
CA VAL A 43 -7.06 1.01 13.96
C VAL A 43 -7.11 2.41 13.34
N GLN A 44 -7.67 3.39 14.05
CA GLN A 44 -7.72 4.78 13.56
C GLN A 44 -6.32 5.41 13.44
N ILE A 45 -5.42 5.12 14.37
CA ILE A 45 -4.02 5.56 14.32
C ILE A 45 -3.36 4.99 13.06
N TYR A 46 -3.43 3.68 12.85
CA TYR A 46 -2.83 3.03 11.67
C TYR A 46 -3.40 3.57 10.35
N ASN A 47 -4.71 3.84 10.32
CA ASN A 47 -5.38 4.28 9.10
C ASN A 47 -5.09 5.74 8.73
N TYR A 48 -4.90 6.62 9.72
CA TYR A 48 -5.01 8.08 9.52
C TYR A 48 -3.86 8.91 10.10
N TYR A 49 -2.86 8.31 10.75
CA TYR A 49 -1.67 9.07 11.16
C TYR A 49 -0.84 9.43 9.93
N SER A 50 -0.55 10.73 9.76
CA SER A 50 0.27 11.18 8.65
C SER A 50 1.69 10.66 8.78
N GLU A 51 2.21 10.09 7.69
CA GLU A 51 3.59 9.63 7.61
C GLU A 51 4.49 10.63 6.88
N GLY A 52 3.95 11.65 6.21
CA GLY A 52 4.75 12.56 5.38
C GLY A 52 4.61 12.50 3.90
N THR A 53 3.63 11.75 3.44
CA THR A 53 3.23 11.75 2.06
C THR A 53 2.29 12.92 1.79
N ASN A 54 2.39 13.48 0.60
CA ASN A 54 1.47 14.48 0.07
C ASN A 54 1.04 14.06 -1.35
N LEU A 55 -0.24 14.29 -1.67
CA LEU A 55 -0.84 14.07 -2.99
C LEU A 55 -1.32 15.37 -3.61
N ALA A 56 -2.01 16.21 -2.83
CA ALA A 56 -2.49 17.50 -3.24
C ALA A 56 -2.99 18.27 -2.01
N PRO A 57 -3.21 19.58 -2.11
CA PRO A 57 -3.90 20.30 -1.06
C PRO A 57 -5.30 19.72 -0.79
N LEU A 58 -5.68 19.64 0.48
CA LEU A 58 -6.90 18.93 0.89
C LEU A 58 -8.16 19.53 0.26
N ASP A 59 -8.31 20.85 0.32
CA ASP A 59 -9.45 21.58 -0.23
C ASP A 59 -9.49 21.55 -1.76
N PHE A 60 -8.35 21.34 -2.44
CA PHE A 60 -8.37 21.00 -3.86
C PHE A 60 -8.99 19.62 -4.08
N VAL A 61 -8.55 18.59 -3.34
CA VAL A 61 -9.11 17.23 -3.51
C VAL A 61 -10.61 17.22 -3.23
N LEU A 62 -11.03 17.86 -2.14
CA LEU A 62 -12.44 17.90 -1.74
C LEU A 62 -13.34 18.63 -2.74
N ASN A 63 -12.78 19.38 -3.71
CA ASN A 63 -13.53 20.11 -4.72
C ASN A 63 -13.07 19.79 -6.16
N LEU A 64 -12.18 18.81 -6.36
CA LEU A 64 -11.68 18.43 -7.66
C LEU A 64 -12.84 17.81 -8.46
N PRO A 65 -13.29 18.43 -9.58
CA PRO A 65 -14.34 17.84 -10.40
C PRO A 65 -13.83 16.56 -11.06
N ASP A 66 -14.72 15.61 -11.29
CA ASP A 66 -14.42 14.46 -12.14
C ASP A 66 -14.50 14.89 -13.63
N PRO A 67 -13.41 14.82 -14.41
CA PRO A 67 -13.44 15.16 -15.83
C PRO A 67 -14.46 14.35 -16.64
N LYS A 68 -14.76 13.11 -16.22
CA LYS A 68 -15.71 12.22 -16.88
C LYS A 68 -17.16 12.51 -16.48
N ASN A 69 -17.36 13.20 -15.35
CA ASN A 69 -18.66 13.60 -14.84
C ASN A 69 -18.52 14.91 -14.05
N PRO A 70 -18.44 16.07 -14.72
CA PRO A 70 -18.14 17.35 -14.07
C PRO A 70 -19.11 17.78 -12.95
N GLY A 71 -20.29 17.18 -12.87
CA GLY A 71 -21.25 17.40 -11.78
C GLY A 71 -20.95 16.62 -10.49
N ALA A 72 -19.96 15.73 -10.49
CA ALA A 72 -19.50 14.96 -9.34
C ALA A 72 -18.06 15.30 -8.98
N LYS A 73 -17.67 15.01 -7.73
CA LYS A 73 -16.30 15.21 -7.27
C LYS A 73 -15.50 13.95 -7.53
N PHE A 74 -14.22 14.10 -7.87
CA PHE A 74 -13.31 12.98 -8.08
C PHE A 74 -13.26 12.03 -6.87
N ILE A 75 -13.37 12.59 -5.66
CA ILE A 75 -13.32 11.80 -4.42
C ILE A 75 -14.53 10.84 -4.26
N ASP A 76 -15.65 11.11 -4.93
CA ASP A 76 -16.90 10.34 -4.78
C ASP A 76 -16.79 8.93 -5.37
N LYS A 77 -15.89 8.73 -6.35
CA LYS A 77 -15.67 7.44 -7.02
C LYS A 77 -14.55 6.58 -6.43
N LEU A 78 -13.87 7.04 -5.37
CA LEU A 78 -12.68 6.33 -4.86
C LEU A 78 -12.94 4.87 -4.51
N SER A 79 -14.07 4.59 -3.85
CA SER A 79 -14.40 3.22 -3.44
C SER A 79 -14.87 2.36 -4.61
N THR A 80 -15.74 2.89 -5.46
CA THR A 80 -16.39 2.14 -6.54
C THR A 80 -15.47 1.89 -7.73
N GLU A 81 -14.56 2.83 -8.03
CA GLU A 81 -13.65 2.70 -9.17
C GLU A 81 -12.28 2.17 -8.75
N TYR A 82 -11.70 2.58 -7.62
CA TYR A 82 -10.29 2.24 -7.33
C TYR A 82 -10.11 1.29 -6.14
N GLY A 83 -11.20 0.80 -5.55
CA GLY A 83 -11.14 -0.20 -4.47
C GLY A 83 -10.77 0.34 -3.10
N PHE A 84 -10.76 1.66 -2.90
CA PHE A 84 -10.52 2.25 -1.57
C PHE A 84 -11.65 1.86 -0.60
N ILE A 85 -11.28 1.57 0.65
CA ILE A 85 -12.25 1.22 1.69
C ILE A 85 -12.88 2.52 2.24
N PRO A 86 -14.21 2.68 2.23
CA PRO A 86 -14.85 3.87 2.78
C PRO A 86 -14.46 4.11 4.24
N GLY A 87 -14.22 5.37 4.59
CA GLY A 87 -13.91 5.77 5.97
C GLY A 87 -15.12 6.35 6.69
N GLU A 88 -15.04 6.37 8.02
CA GLU A 88 -16.01 7.06 8.87
C GLU A 88 -15.41 8.32 9.46
N LYS A 89 -16.26 9.32 9.74
CA LYS A 89 -15.82 10.55 10.41
C LYS A 89 -15.34 10.25 11.82
N SER A 90 -14.15 10.76 12.15
CA SER A 90 -13.54 10.62 13.46
C SER A 90 -12.69 11.84 13.81
N LYS A 91 -12.10 11.86 15.00
CA LYS A 91 -11.15 12.90 15.40
C LYS A 91 -9.92 12.96 14.47
N LEU A 92 -9.48 11.80 13.96
CA LEU A 92 -8.33 11.70 13.04
C LEU A 92 -8.74 11.80 11.57
N ASN A 93 -10.04 11.63 11.27
CA ASN A 93 -10.60 11.70 9.93
C ASN A 93 -11.86 12.57 9.90
N PRO A 94 -11.76 13.90 10.09
CA PRO A 94 -12.92 14.78 10.19
C PRO A 94 -13.76 14.84 8.90
N ASP A 95 -13.13 14.61 7.75
CA ASP A 95 -13.77 14.66 6.43
C ASP A 95 -14.34 13.30 5.98
N GLY A 96 -14.12 12.22 6.72
CA GLY A 96 -14.61 10.89 6.35
C GLY A 96 -13.88 10.29 5.14
N LEU A 97 -12.60 10.65 4.95
CA LEU A 97 -11.75 10.15 3.88
C LEU A 97 -11.61 8.61 3.92
N PRO A 98 -11.44 7.94 2.77
CA PRO A 98 -11.25 6.50 2.74
C PRO A 98 -10.05 6.05 3.60
N VAL A 99 -10.10 4.81 4.09
CA VAL A 99 -8.99 4.20 4.86
C VAL A 99 -7.69 4.31 4.08
N GLY A 100 -6.64 4.77 4.75
CA GLY A 100 -5.34 4.98 4.14
C GLY A 100 -5.08 6.42 3.72
N PHE A 101 -6.10 7.26 3.54
CA PHE A 101 -5.88 8.70 3.37
C PHE A 101 -5.62 9.37 4.72
N THR A 102 -4.82 10.43 4.72
CA THR A 102 -4.51 11.22 5.92
C THR A 102 -4.55 12.71 5.61
N ILE A 103 -4.85 13.51 6.62
CA ILE A 103 -4.70 14.97 6.55
C ILE A 103 -3.35 15.32 7.16
N ASP A 104 -2.41 15.72 6.32
CA ASP A 104 -1.13 16.26 6.78
C ASP A 104 -1.25 17.76 7.02
N LYS A 105 -1.08 18.14 8.29
CA LYS A 105 -1.12 19.54 8.74
C LYS A 105 0.25 20.12 8.98
N ARG A 106 1.34 19.37 8.81
CA ARG A 106 2.68 19.93 9.03
C ARG A 106 3.09 21.05 8.08
N PRO A 107 2.44 21.24 6.91
CA PRO A 107 2.48 22.53 6.22
C PRO A 107 2.10 23.73 7.11
N GLU A 108 1.44 23.56 8.26
CA GLU A 108 1.25 24.61 9.28
C GLU A 108 2.57 25.15 9.85
N LYS A 109 3.68 24.37 9.85
CA LYS A 109 5.03 24.90 10.14
C LYS A 109 5.44 25.97 9.12
N PHE A 110 4.92 25.88 7.90
CA PHE A 110 5.05 26.84 6.81
C PHE A 110 3.82 27.78 6.69
N GLN A 111 2.94 27.78 7.71
CA GLN A 111 1.68 28.53 7.74
C GLN A 111 0.78 28.26 6.53
N ASP A 112 0.75 27.01 6.07
CA ASP A 112 0.02 26.61 4.86
C ASP A 112 -1.11 25.62 5.13
N ARG A 113 -2.06 25.65 4.20
CA ARG A 113 -3.20 24.75 4.05
C ARG A 113 -2.87 23.28 4.33
N SER A 114 -3.86 22.53 4.81
CA SER A 114 -3.75 21.09 4.99
C SER A 114 -3.60 20.36 3.64
N TYR A 115 -2.83 19.27 3.64
CA TYR A 115 -2.65 18.42 2.46
C TYR A 115 -3.28 17.05 2.67
N LEU A 116 -3.79 16.47 1.58
CA LEU A 116 -4.09 15.06 1.55
C LEU A 116 -2.79 14.28 1.36
N GLY A 117 -2.59 13.27 2.18
CA GLY A 117 -1.57 12.23 2.02
C GLY A 117 -2.17 10.84 2.03
N ILE A 118 -1.31 9.84 1.91
CA ILE A 118 -1.59 8.42 2.10
C ILE A 118 -0.74 7.81 3.21
N THR A 119 -1.22 6.73 3.80
CA THR A 119 -0.54 5.98 4.86
C THR A 119 -0.27 4.55 4.38
N CYS A 120 0.51 3.80 5.15
CA CYS A 120 0.71 2.37 4.99
C CYS A 120 -0.63 1.63 4.81
N ALA A 121 -1.70 2.10 5.46
CA ALA A 121 -3.03 1.49 5.38
C ALA A 121 -3.66 1.57 3.99
N THR A 122 -3.23 2.47 3.08
CA THR A 122 -3.68 2.47 1.68
C THR A 122 -3.35 1.15 1.00
N CYS A 123 -2.13 0.64 1.18
CA CYS A 123 -1.66 -0.59 0.54
C CYS A 123 -1.80 -1.82 1.45
N HIS A 124 -1.71 -1.62 2.77
CA HIS A 124 -1.66 -2.66 3.80
C HIS A 124 -2.88 -2.65 4.74
N THR A 125 -4.04 -2.28 4.24
CA THR A 125 -5.33 -2.62 4.85
C THR A 125 -6.26 -3.18 3.80
N ARG A 126 -6.97 -4.25 4.14
CA ARG A 126 -7.89 -4.91 3.24
C ARG A 126 -9.25 -5.07 3.89
N GLN A 127 -10.27 -5.14 3.05
CA GLN A 127 -11.59 -5.59 3.42
C GLN A 127 -11.96 -6.78 2.52
N LEU A 128 -12.31 -7.93 3.08
CA LEU A 128 -12.91 -9.02 2.31
C LEU A 128 -14.43 -8.98 2.44
N VAL A 129 -15.12 -9.34 1.37
CA VAL A 129 -16.59 -9.39 1.30
C VAL A 129 -17.02 -10.83 1.07
N TYR A 130 -17.80 -11.38 1.99
CA TYR A 130 -18.39 -12.70 1.86
C TYR A 130 -19.91 -12.60 1.75
N GLU A 131 -20.44 -13.07 0.63
CA GLU A 131 -21.87 -13.15 0.40
C GLU A 131 -22.35 -14.59 0.47
N LYS A 132 -23.43 -14.80 1.24
CA LYS A 132 -24.07 -16.10 1.40
C LYS A 132 -25.54 -15.99 1.08
N THR A 133 -25.95 -16.66 0.01
CA THR A 133 -27.35 -16.85 -0.35
C THR A 133 -27.89 -18.10 0.33
N ASN A 134 -29.00 -17.97 1.04
CA ASN A 134 -29.69 -19.09 1.68
C ASN A 134 -30.67 -19.77 0.71
N ASN A 135 -31.24 -20.91 1.13
CA ASN A 135 -32.19 -21.68 0.30
C ASN A 135 -33.47 -20.90 -0.06
N SER A 136 -33.80 -19.83 0.67
CA SER A 136 -34.92 -18.94 0.35
C SER A 136 -34.56 -17.83 -0.66
N GLY A 137 -33.33 -17.81 -1.19
CA GLY A 137 -32.86 -16.81 -2.14
C GLY A 137 -32.42 -15.49 -1.52
N SER A 138 -32.41 -15.36 -0.19
CA SER A 138 -31.94 -14.15 0.49
C SER A 138 -30.42 -14.19 0.66
N THR A 139 -29.75 -13.14 0.20
CA THR A 139 -28.30 -12.95 0.34
C THR A 139 -27.98 -12.13 1.58
N SER A 140 -27.04 -12.64 2.37
CA SER A 140 -26.43 -11.93 3.49
C SER A 140 -24.99 -11.58 3.15
N THR A 141 -24.60 -10.33 3.42
CA THR A 141 -23.24 -9.82 3.18
C THR A 141 -22.51 -9.69 4.51
N SER A 142 -21.29 -10.22 4.55
CA SER A 142 -20.37 -10.09 5.68
C SER A 142 -19.08 -9.40 5.23
N ILE A 143 -18.62 -8.47 6.03
CA ILE A 143 -17.38 -7.72 5.85
C ILE A 143 -16.34 -8.27 6.82
N LEU A 144 -15.17 -8.64 6.32
CA LEU A 144 -14.05 -9.11 7.12
C LEU A 144 -12.92 -8.05 7.00
N PRO A 145 -12.77 -7.14 7.98
CA PRO A 145 -11.69 -6.16 7.97
C PRO A 145 -10.38 -6.85 8.32
N VAL A 146 -9.37 -6.71 7.45
CA VAL A 146 -8.05 -7.31 7.60
C VAL A 146 -7.01 -6.19 7.75
N HIS A 147 -6.68 -5.88 8.99
CA HIS A 147 -5.66 -4.90 9.33
C HIS A 147 -4.27 -5.45 9.02
N GLY A 148 -3.41 -4.66 8.36
CA GLY A 148 -2.12 -5.13 7.87
C GLY A 148 -2.21 -6.12 6.70
N GLY A 149 -3.40 -6.36 6.12
CA GLY A 149 -3.58 -7.24 4.98
C GLY A 149 -3.30 -6.55 3.64
N PRO A 150 -2.97 -7.30 2.58
CA PRO A 150 -2.72 -6.74 1.26
C PRO A 150 -4.01 -6.18 0.65
N SER A 151 -4.05 -4.88 0.38
CA SER A 151 -5.19 -4.24 -0.27
C SER A 151 -5.33 -4.68 -1.74
N LEU A 152 -6.51 -4.48 -2.32
CA LEU A 152 -6.73 -4.55 -3.77
C LEU A 152 -6.96 -3.16 -4.37
N VAL A 153 -6.38 -2.13 -3.77
CA VAL A 153 -6.47 -0.77 -4.29
C VAL A 153 -5.71 -0.69 -5.62
N ASP A 154 -6.34 -0.10 -6.62
CA ASP A 154 -5.76 0.18 -7.94
C ASP A 154 -5.05 1.54 -7.91
N PHE A 155 -3.96 1.59 -7.14
CA PHE A 155 -3.23 2.82 -6.87
C PHE A 155 -2.62 3.46 -8.13
N PRO A 156 -2.00 2.70 -9.06
CA PRO A 156 -1.47 3.28 -10.30
C PRO A 156 -2.55 3.98 -11.12
N ARG A 157 -3.72 3.35 -11.31
CA ARG A 157 -4.82 3.95 -12.06
C ARG A 157 -5.43 5.15 -11.33
N PHE A 158 -5.63 5.03 -10.02
CA PHE A 158 -6.07 6.16 -9.18
C PHE A 158 -5.14 7.36 -9.34
N SER A 159 -3.83 7.15 -9.16
CA SER A 159 -2.83 8.22 -9.22
C SER A 159 -2.87 8.91 -10.58
N LYS A 160 -2.90 8.13 -11.67
CA LYS A 160 -2.99 8.66 -13.03
C LYS A 160 -4.25 9.52 -13.23
N ASP A 161 -5.43 8.95 -12.97
CA ASP A 161 -6.71 9.64 -13.19
C ASP A 161 -6.86 10.88 -12.30
N PHE A 162 -6.33 10.83 -11.07
CA PHE A 162 -6.33 11.93 -10.12
C PHE A 162 -5.53 13.13 -10.63
N TYR A 163 -4.31 12.91 -11.13
CA TYR A 163 -3.51 14.01 -11.68
C TYR A 163 -3.97 14.45 -13.08
N ASP A 164 -4.51 13.54 -13.90
CA ASP A 164 -5.16 13.91 -15.16
C ASP A 164 -6.36 14.84 -14.96
N SER A 165 -7.03 14.76 -13.80
CA SER A 165 -8.10 15.70 -13.43
C SER A 165 -7.56 17.11 -13.20
N PHE A 166 -6.40 17.27 -12.54
CA PHE A 166 -5.73 18.56 -12.42
C PHE A 166 -5.22 19.08 -13.77
N PHE A 167 -4.69 18.21 -14.64
CA PHE A 167 -4.25 18.62 -15.98
C PHE A 167 -5.42 19.03 -16.88
N THR A 168 -6.59 18.41 -16.72
CA THR A 168 -7.83 18.85 -17.38
C THR A 168 -8.26 20.22 -16.88
N LEU A 169 -8.26 20.46 -15.56
CA LEU A 169 -8.52 21.79 -14.99
C LEU A 169 -7.60 22.86 -15.58
N LEU A 170 -6.32 22.54 -15.78
CA LEU A 170 -5.34 23.47 -16.36
C LEU A 170 -5.64 23.88 -17.82
N LYS A 171 -6.51 23.15 -18.53
CA LYS A 171 -6.84 23.35 -19.95
C LYS A 171 -8.27 23.85 -20.19
N ASP A 172 -9.14 23.79 -19.18
CA ASP A 172 -10.56 24.13 -19.28
C ASP A 172 -10.89 25.32 -18.38
N ASP A 173 -11.23 26.47 -18.95
CA ASP A 173 -11.53 27.69 -18.20
C ASP A 173 -12.86 27.62 -17.43
N VAL A 174 -13.84 26.87 -17.93
CA VAL A 174 -15.15 26.72 -17.28
C VAL A 174 -15.02 25.84 -16.04
N LEU A 175 -14.35 24.70 -16.17
CA LEU A 175 -14.05 23.82 -15.04
C LEU A 175 -13.15 24.51 -14.02
N MET A 176 -12.13 25.25 -14.47
CA MET A 176 -11.25 26.00 -13.58
C MET A 176 -12.01 27.08 -12.80
N THR A 177 -12.94 27.80 -13.44
CA THR A 177 -13.75 28.83 -12.77
C THR A 177 -14.68 28.20 -11.72
N THR A 178 -15.29 27.06 -12.04
CA THR A 178 -16.13 26.29 -11.11
C THR A 178 -15.33 25.82 -9.90
N PHE A 179 -14.18 25.20 -10.16
CA PHE A 179 -13.24 24.75 -9.13
C PHE A 179 -12.77 25.91 -8.25
N ALA A 180 -12.39 27.04 -8.84
CA ALA A 180 -11.97 28.24 -8.10
C ALA A 180 -13.09 28.78 -7.21
N THR A 181 -14.34 28.78 -7.70
CA THR A 181 -15.51 29.20 -6.91
C THR A 181 -15.69 28.31 -5.67
N ASP A 182 -15.60 26.99 -5.84
CA ASP A 182 -15.81 26.02 -4.76
C ASP A 182 -14.68 26.06 -3.72
N VAL A 183 -13.43 26.17 -4.18
CA VAL A 183 -12.25 26.24 -3.31
C VAL A 183 -12.21 27.55 -2.53
N LEU A 184 -12.40 28.68 -3.21
CA LEU A 184 -12.30 30.02 -2.60
C LEU A 184 -13.57 30.44 -1.85
N LYS A 185 -14.69 29.74 -2.10
CA LYS A 185 -16.02 30.04 -1.54
C LYS A 185 -16.47 31.48 -1.85
N LYS A 186 -16.06 32.00 -3.00
CA LYS A 186 -16.42 33.31 -3.56
C LYS A 186 -16.41 33.24 -5.08
N THR A 187 -17.03 34.22 -5.75
CA THR A 187 -16.79 34.43 -7.17
C THR A 187 -15.32 34.80 -7.38
N PRO A 188 -14.57 34.05 -8.22
CA PRO A 188 -13.14 34.29 -8.42
C PRO A 188 -12.92 35.46 -9.39
N GLU A 189 -11.94 36.30 -9.08
CA GLU A 189 -11.37 37.28 -10.01
C GLU A 189 -10.34 36.59 -10.94
N PRO A 190 -9.98 37.18 -12.10
CA PRO A 190 -8.98 36.60 -13.00
C PRO A 190 -7.64 36.26 -12.31
N GLU A 191 -7.18 37.12 -11.40
CA GLU A 191 -5.97 36.89 -10.61
C GLU A 191 -6.10 35.68 -9.66
N ASP A 192 -7.28 35.44 -9.08
CA ASP A 192 -7.52 34.26 -8.25
C ASP A 192 -7.35 32.97 -9.06
N ILE A 193 -7.89 32.96 -10.30
CA ILE A 193 -7.78 31.83 -11.22
C ILE A 193 -6.32 31.59 -11.61
N ASP A 194 -5.59 32.64 -11.98
CA ASP A 194 -4.18 32.54 -12.34
C ASP A 194 -3.31 32.03 -11.19
N ASN A 195 -3.58 32.50 -9.96
CA ASN A 195 -2.90 32.03 -8.76
C ASN A 195 -3.15 30.54 -8.52
N LEU A 196 -4.41 30.08 -8.62
CA LEU A 196 -4.74 28.66 -8.49
C LEU A 196 -4.10 27.81 -9.60
N ARG A 197 -4.09 28.29 -10.85
CA ARG A 197 -3.39 27.60 -11.96
C ARG A 197 -1.89 27.47 -11.67
N ASN A 198 -1.26 28.52 -11.16
CA ASN A 198 0.15 28.50 -10.79
C ASN A 198 0.42 27.56 -9.63
N GLU A 199 -0.47 27.50 -8.65
CA GLU A 199 -0.35 26.56 -7.54
C GLU A 199 -0.44 25.11 -8.03
N ILE A 200 -1.42 24.80 -8.90
CA ILE A 200 -1.56 23.47 -9.51
C ILE A 200 -0.29 23.08 -10.28
N ARG A 201 0.23 23.97 -11.13
CA ARG A 201 1.48 23.74 -11.88
C ARG A 201 2.67 23.52 -10.95
N THR A 202 2.71 24.22 -9.82
CA THR A 202 3.82 24.14 -8.87
C THR A 202 3.84 22.80 -8.17
N PHE A 203 2.73 22.35 -7.59
CA PHE A 203 2.72 21.07 -6.86
C PHE A 203 2.82 19.86 -7.80
N THR A 204 2.25 19.94 -9.02
CA THR A 204 2.32 18.86 -10.02
C THR A 204 3.62 18.83 -10.83
N GLY A 205 4.46 19.87 -10.72
CA GLY A 205 5.69 20.00 -11.48
C GLY A 205 6.67 18.82 -11.38
N PRO A 206 6.95 18.26 -10.19
CA PRO A 206 7.76 17.05 -10.04
C PRO A 206 7.22 15.83 -10.81
N LEU A 207 5.89 15.67 -10.86
CA LEU A 207 5.25 14.61 -11.63
C LEU A 207 5.43 14.83 -13.14
N VAL A 208 5.26 16.07 -13.62
CA VAL A 208 5.50 16.43 -15.03
C VAL A 208 6.94 16.10 -15.43
N ALA A 209 7.92 16.49 -14.60
CA ALA A 209 9.32 16.16 -14.85
C ALA A 209 9.59 14.65 -14.82
N THR A 210 8.91 13.91 -13.94
CA THR A 210 8.97 12.43 -13.91
C THR A 210 8.51 11.84 -15.24
N ASN A 211 7.36 12.28 -15.74
CA ASN A 211 6.76 11.77 -16.97
C ASN A 211 7.63 12.09 -18.19
N GLU A 212 8.14 13.32 -18.31
CA GLU A 212 9.06 13.70 -19.39
C GLU A 212 10.32 12.83 -19.41
N ILE A 213 10.89 12.54 -18.24
CA ILE A 213 12.07 11.68 -18.12
C ILE A 213 11.75 10.24 -18.54
N ILE A 214 10.61 9.69 -18.12
CA ILE A 214 10.13 8.36 -18.52
C ILE A 214 9.94 8.27 -20.04
N GLU A 215 9.36 9.31 -20.65
CA GLU A 215 9.16 9.42 -22.09
C GLU A 215 10.50 9.52 -22.85
N GLU A 216 11.42 10.38 -22.40
CA GLU A 216 12.77 10.54 -22.97
C GLU A 216 13.57 9.23 -22.93
N MET A 217 13.43 8.45 -21.86
CA MET A 217 14.09 7.14 -21.72
C MET A 217 13.38 5.99 -22.41
N GLN A 218 12.22 6.25 -23.03
CA GLN A 218 11.41 5.26 -23.73
C GLN A 218 11.11 4.04 -22.85
N ILE A 219 10.71 4.31 -21.60
CA ILE A 219 10.31 3.27 -20.66
C ILE A 219 8.84 2.94 -20.91
N SER A 220 8.54 1.66 -21.03
CA SER A 220 7.18 1.23 -21.31
C SER A 220 6.32 1.36 -20.04
N PRO A 221 5.08 1.86 -20.14
CA PRO A 221 4.16 1.80 -19.01
C PRO A 221 3.84 0.35 -18.67
N ALA A 222 3.66 0.06 -17.37
CA ALA A 222 3.22 -1.24 -16.90
C ALA A 222 1.80 -1.15 -16.35
N ASP A 223 0.95 -2.09 -16.75
CA ASP A 223 -0.38 -2.26 -16.16
C ASP A 223 -0.32 -3.32 -15.06
N PHE A 224 -0.11 -2.88 -13.82
CA PHE A 224 0.01 -3.77 -12.66
C PHE A 224 -1.33 -4.40 -12.25
N GLY A 225 -2.43 -3.71 -12.54
CA GLY A 225 -3.76 -4.03 -12.01
C GLY A 225 -3.93 -3.80 -10.50
N PRO A 226 -5.15 -4.02 -9.97
CA PRO A 226 -5.50 -3.79 -8.57
C PRO A 226 -4.67 -4.65 -7.62
N GLY A 227 -4.22 -4.03 -6.51
CA GLY A 227 -3.45 -4.71 -5.46
C GLY A 227 -1.96 -4.88 -5.75
N ASN A 228 -1.47 -4.35 -6.89
CA ASN A 228 -0.08 -4.47 -7.28
C ASN A 228 0.56 -3.13 -7.61
N LEU A 229 1.83 -2.99 -7.25
CA LEU A 229 2.65 -1.82 -7.53
C LEU A 229 4.13 -2.17 -7.37
N ASN A 230 4.95 -1.90 -8.39
CA ASN A 230 6.41 -1.88 -8.21
C ASN A 230 6.83 -0.58 -7.49
N ALA A 231 6.56 -0.54 -6.17
CA ALA A 231 6.64 0.68 -5.37
C ALA A 231 8.06 1.26 -5.28
N LEU A 232 9.08 0.42 -5.45
CA LEU A 232 10.47 0.87 -5.45
C LEU A 232 10.82 1.58 -6.75
N THR A 233 10.52 0.97 -7.90
CA THR A 233 10.77 1.60 -9.20
C THR A 233 9.97 2.89 -9.32
N GLN A 234 8.68 2.88 -8.93
CA GLN A 234 7.87 4.09 -8.88
C GLN A 234 8.48 5.15 -7.95
N GLY A 235 8.92 4.73 -6.76
CA GLY A 235 9.53 5.62 -5.78
C GLY A 235 10.83 6.25 -6.25
N TYR A 236 11.66 5.49 -6.94
CA TYR A 236 12.87 5.97 -7.58
C TYR A 236 12.55 7.06 -8.62
N TYR A 237 11.59 6.82 -9.51
CA TYR A 237 11.20 7.82 -10.53
C TYR A 237 10.59 9.08 -9.93
N ASN A 238 9.78 8.96 -8.87
CA ASN A 238 9.27 10.11 -8.13
C ASN A 238 10.43 10.98 -7.58
N ASN A 239 11.49 10.36 -7.06
CA ASN A 239 12.67 11.07 -6.56
C ASN A 239 13.48 11.73 -7.71
N VAL A 240 13.62 11.02 -8.84
CA VAL A 240 14.28 11.54 -10.04
C VAL A 240 13.56 12.78 -10.59
N GLY A 241 12.24 12.71 -10.76
CA GLY A 241 11.47 13.84 -11.26
C GLY A 241 11.44 15.02 -10.31
N LEU A 242 11.39 14.77 -8.99
CA LEU A 242 11.57 15.82 -7.98
C LEU A 242 12.91 16.52 -8.13
N GLY A 243 14.02 15.77 -8.20
CA GLY A 243 15.36 16.34 -8.39
C GLY A 243 15.49 17.16 -9.68
N ALA A 244 14.97 16.62 -10.79
CA ALA A 244 15.00 17.30 -12.08
C ALA A 244 14.18 18.59 -12.07
N TRP A 245 12.98 18.56 -11.49
CA TRP A 245 12.13 19.73 -11.39
C TRP A 245 12.78 20.84 -10.54
N LEU A 246 13.38 20.49 -9.39
CA LEU A 246 14.09 21.46 -8.54
C LEU A 246 15.25 22.14 -9.28
N LYS A 247 16.03 21.37 -10.04
CA LYS A 247 17.15 21.89 -10.84
C LYS A 247 16.68 22.94 -11.85
N ARG A 248 15.48 22.76 -12.45
CA ARG A 248 14.89 23.74 -13.38
C ARG A 248 14.48 25.02 -12.67
N GLN A 249 14.02 24.94 -11.42
CA GLN A 249 13.62 26.12 -10.63
C GLN A 249 14.82 26.91 -10.08
N GLN A 250 16.02 26.31 -9.97
CA GLN A 250 17.24 26.95 -9.46
C GLN A 250 18.49 26.58 -10.27
N PRO A 251 18.68 27.15 -11.47
CA PRO A 251 19.79 26.78 -12.37
C PRO A 251 21.20 27.08 -11.81
N THR A 252 21.31 28.00 -10.85
CA THR A 252 22.57 28.49 -10.26
C THR A 252 22.93 27.82 -8.93
N ALA A 253 22.07 26.97 -8.37
CA ALA A 253 22.39 26.19 -7.17
C ALA A 253 23.50 25.19 -7.50
N THR A 254 24.61 25.33 -6.79
CA THR A 254 25.94 24.80 -7.06
C THR A 254 26.04 23.28 -7.21
N LYS A 255 27.00 22.86 -8.05
CA LYS A 255 27.51 21.49 -8.24
C LYS A 255 27.80 20.75 -6.92
N THR A 256 27.72 19.42 -7.03
CA THR A 256 28.15 18.31 -6.13
C THR A 256 27.06 17.86 -5.13
N SER A 257 26.76 16.57 -4.96
CA SER A 257 27.51 15.31 -5.14
C SER A 257 27.19 14.55 -6.45
N GLY A 258 28.17 13.81 -6.97
CA GLY A 258 28.08 13.09 -8.24
C GLY A 258 27.09 11.93 -8.22
N GLY A 259 26.43 11.71 -9.36
CA GLY A 259 25.58 10.54 -9.58
C GLY A 259 24.89 10.63 -10.93
N SER A 260 25.38 9.85 -11.90
CA SER A 260 24.75 9.62 -13.21
C SER A 260 23.35 9.05 -13.03
N THR A 261 22.33 9.91 -13.10
CA THR A 261 20.91 9.55 -13.01
C THR A 261 20.14 10.54 -13.89
N PRO A 262 19.23 10.09 -14.77
CA PRO A 262 18.40 8.90 -14.59
C PRO A 262 18.95 7.61 -15.21
N LEU A 263 18.89 6.52 -14.44
CA LEU A 263 18.98 5.14 -14.90
C LEU A 263 17.67 4.72 -15.60
N ARG A 264 17.80 3.99 -16.71
CA ARG A 264 16.68 3.33 -17.39
C ARG A 264 16.35 2.02 -16.65
N ILE A 265 15.27 2.04 -15.88
CA ILE A 265 14.71 0.89 -15.14
C ILE A 265 13.26 0.69 -15.63
N GLU A 266 12.90 -0.50 -16.08
CA GLU A 266 11.54 -0.75 -16.57
C GLU A 266 10.54 -0.84 -15.40
N PHE A 267 9.27 -0.50 -15.66
CA PHE A 267 8.20 -0.66 -14.69
C PHE A 267 7.65 -2.09 -14.62
N GLU A 268 8.10 -3.00 -15.49
CA GLU A 268 7.65 -4.39 -15.49
C GLU A 268 7.96 -5.13 -14.18
N GLY A 269 7.27 -6.25 -13.95
CA GLY A 269 7.38 -7.02 -12.71
C GLY A 269 6.32 -6.60 -11.70
N THR A 270 5.20 -7.32 -11.72
CA THR A 270 4.08 -7.08 -10.82
C THR A 270 4.48 -7.50 -9.40
N VAL A 271 4.17 -6.66 -8.41
CA VAL A 271 4.44 -6.95 -7.00
C VAL A 271 3.21 -6.62 -6.17
N ASN A 272 2.64 -7.63 -5.52
CA ASN A 272 1.57 -7.51 -4.54
C ASN A 272 2.15 -7.03 -3.19
N TYR A 273 1.33 -6.40 -2.37
CA TYR A 273 1.71 -5.98 -1.02
C TYR A 273 1.91 -7.20 -0.11
N PRO A 274 2.99 -7.28 0.69
CA PRO A 274 3.10 -8.31 1.73
C PRO A 274 2.20 -8.01 2.94
N PRO A 275 1.75 -9.03 3.69
CA PRO A 275 1.05 -8.82 4.96
C PRO A 275 1.98 -8.24 6.04
N MET A 276 1.45 -7.36 6.88
CA MET A 276 2.23 -6.58 7.86
C MET A 276 2.20 -7.13 9.28
N TRP A 277 1.38 -8.15 9.58
CA TRP A 277 1.26 -8.72 10.92
C TRP A 277 2.48 -9.53 11.39
N PHE A 278 3.52 -9.66 10.56
CA PHE A 278 4.84 -10.15 10.95
C PHE A 278 5.95 -9.12 10.81
N ALA A 279 5.68 -7.96 10.22
CA ALA A 279 6.71 -7.01 9.81
C ALA A 279 7.63 -6.59 10.96
N TYR A 280 7.09 -6.49 12.18
CA TYR A 280 7.85 -6.08 13.37
C TYR A 280 8.95 -7.07 13.82
N ARG A 281 8.93 -8.32 13.34
CA ARG A 281 9.93 -9.36 13.66
C ARG A 281 10.95 -9.58 12.55
N ASP A 282 10.80 -8.88 11.44
CA ASP A 282 11.51 -9.17 10.21
C ASP A 282 12.77 -8.32 10.12
N ASN A 283 13.92 -8.99 9.89
CA ASN A 283 15.14 -8.31 9.50
C ASN A 283 15.10 -7.79 8.07
N TRP A 284 14.13 -8.21 7.25
CA TRP A 284 14.06 -7.86 5.84
C TRP A 284 12.65 -7.44 5.45
N ALA A 285 12.54 -6.37 4.69
CA ALA A 285 11.29 -5.91 4.09
C ALA A 285 11.21 -6.26 2.60
N GLN A 286 9.99 -6.21 2.06
CA GLN A 286 9.65 -6.51 0.66
C GLN A 286 9.79 -7.99 0.28
N TRP A 287 9.40 -8.35 -0.95
CA TRP A 287 9.44 -9.72 -1.44
C TRP A 287 10.85 -10.23 -1.79
N PHE A 288 11.80 -9.33 -2.04
CA PHE A 288 13.16 -9.68 -2.46
C PHE A 288 14.11 -9.94 -1.29
N ALA A 289 13.70 -9.67 -0.04
CA ALA A 289 14.50 -9.86 1.18
C ALA A 289 15.83 -9.07 1.21
N GLU A 290 15.80 -7.78 0.87
CA GLU A 290 17.03 -6.97 0.71
C GLU A 290 17.08 -5.67 1.53
N ILE A 291 15.98 -5.24 2.17
CA ILE A 291 15.96 -3.98 2.97
C ILE A 291 15.88 -4.29 4.46
N HIS A 292 16.93 -3.93 5.21
CA HIS A 292 17.15 -4.42 6.57
C HIS A 292 16.34 -3.79 7.71
N HIS A 293 15.61 -2.69 7.49
CA HIS A 293 15.11 -1.90 8.63
C HIS A 293 13.76 -1.20 8.39
N LEU A 294 12.88 -1.28 9.39
CA LEU A 294 11.50 -0.78 9.31
C LEU A 294 11.38 0.75 9.35
N GLY A 295 12.15 1.42 10.22
CA GLY A 295 12.06 2.87 10.41
C GLY A 295 12.57 3.67 9.20
N GLN A 296 13.83 3.48 8.82
CA GLN A 296 14.43 4.20 7.68
C GLN A 296 13.79 3.84 6.35
N ARG A 297 13.38 2.58 6.16
CA ARG A 297 12.54 2.20 5.03
C ARG A 297 11.28 3.03 5.01
N SER A 298 10.55 3.10 6.12
CA SER A 298 9.32 3.91 6.20
C SER A 298 9.60 5.38 5.92
N TRP A 299 10.71 5.94 6.40
CA TRP A 299 11.10 7.33 6.13
C TRP A 299 11.35 7.58 4.63
N ILE A 300 12.11 6.70 3.97
CA ILE A 300 12.35 6.78 2.52
C ILE A 300 11.04 6.58 1.74
N GLN A 301 10.16 5.69 2.19
CA GLN A 301 8.85 5.49 1.58
C GLN A 301 7.93 6.69 1.72
N SER A 302 7.95 7.41 2.84
CA SER A 302 7.17 8.64 3.01
C SER A 302 7.53 9.69 1.96
N VAL A 303 8.79 9.71 1.51
CA VAL A 303 9.25 10.58 0.42
C VAL A 303 8.92 9.98 -0.93
N SER A 304 9.21 8.70 -1.11
CA SER A 304 9.20 8.05 -2.43
C SER A 304 7.79 7.73 -2.93
N THR A 305 6.80 7.56 -2.05
CA THR A 305 5.41 7.26 -2.45
C THR A 305 4.64 8.49 -2.93
N SER A 306 5.20 9.70 -2.80
CA SER A 306 4.59 10.95 -3.24
C SER A 306 5.27 11.49 -4.50
N PRO A 307 4.56 11.62 -5.62
CA PRO A 307 5.09 12.20 -6.85
C PRO A 307 5.01 13.74 -6.90
N VAL A 308 4.51 14.38 -5.85
CA VAL A 308 4.25 15.84 -5.76
C VAL A 308 4.73 16.42 -4.44
N ARG A 309 4.89 17.74 -4.36
CA ARG A 309 5.28 18.44 -3.11
C ARG A 309 4.51 19.75 -2.92
N PRO A 310 4.14 20.13 -1.68
CA PRO A 310 3.53 21.42 -1.39
C PRO A 310 4.39 22.61 -1.87
N PRO A 311 3.82 23.69 -2.44
CA PRO A 311 4.55 24.88 -2.91
C PRO A 311 5.39 25.63 -1.86
N LYS A 312 4.93 25.81 -0.62
CA LYS A 312 5.84 26.38 0.41
C LYS A 312 6.81 25.36 1.00
N MET A 313 6.50 24.08 0.88
CA MET A 313 7.51 23.05 1.13
C MET A 313 8.61 23.15 0.09
N ILE A 314 8.28 23.42 -1.18
CA ILE A 314 9.19 23.81 -2.29
C ILE A 314 10.05 25.01 -1.90
N GLU A 315 9.48 26.02 -1.24
CA GLU A 315 10.26 27.16 -0.72
C GLU A 315 11.25 26.73 0.38
N ALA A 316 10.88 25.79 1.26
CA ALA A 316 11.81 25.17 2.20
C ALA A 316 12.92 24.33 1.51
N PHE A 317 12.78 23.96 0.22
CA PHE A 317 13.89 23.37 -0.54
C PHE A 317 15.00 24.40 -0.80
N LYS A 318 14.71 25.70 -0.87
CA LYS A 318 15.73 26.76 -0.95
C LYS A 318 16.63 26.76 0.30
N GLU A 319 16.15 26.19 1.40
CA GLU A 319 16.86 26.05 2.68
C GLU A 319 17.39 24.62 2.94
N GLY A 320 17.34 23.71 1.94
CA GLY A 320 17.87 22.34 2.07
C GLY A 320 16.98 21.36 2.84
N SER A 321 15.68 21.64 2.99
CA SER A 321 14.79 20.96 3.96
C SER A 321 13.83 19.92 3.37
N PHE A 322 14.12 19.31 2.21
CA PHE A 322 13.17 18.43 1.51
C PHE A 322 12.60 17.24 2.30
N LEU A 323 13.26 16.81 3.39
CA LEU A 323 12.80 15.69 4.22
C LEU A 323 12.05 16.14 5.49
N THR A 324 11.75 17.44 5.62
CA THR A 324 10.88 17.93 6.71
C THR A 324 9.44 17.45 6.59
N SER A 325 9.06 16.84 5.46
CA SER A 325 7.77 16.19 5.31
C SER A 325 7.68 14.88 6.09
N ILE A 326 8.77 14.24 6.52
CA ILE A 326 8.71 12.92 7.18
C ILE A 326 8.15 13.06 8.60
N ASP A 327 7.11 12.29 8.94
CA ASP A 327 6.59 12.28 10.31
C ASP A 327 7.24 11.16 11.12
N PHE A 328 8.45 11.44 11.60
CA PHE A 328 9.21 10.44 12.36
C PHE A 328 8.45 9.88 13.56
N ASN A 329 7.65 10.71 14.24
CA ASN A 329 6.97 10.33 15.48
C ASN A 329 5.71 9.48 15.17
N ASN A 330 4.94 9.84 14.15
CA ASN A 330 3.80 9.04 13.73
C ASN A 330 4.25 7.70 13.14
N ILE A 331 5.30 7.70 12.31
CA ILE A 331 5.89 6.45 11.78
C ILE A 331 6.34 5.55 12.93
N GLU A 332 7.04 6.08 13.92
CA GLU A 332 7.46 5.32 15.10
C GLU A 332 6.25 4.77 15.89
N THR A 333 5.19 5.56 16.03
CA THR A 333 3.93 5.12 16.66
C THR A 333 3.30 3.95 15.90
N ILE A 334 3.22 4.04 14.57
CA ILE A 334 2.72 2.97 13.68
C ILE A 334 3.59 1.71 13.82
N GLN A 335 4.91 1.86 13.80
CA GLN A 335 5.86 0.75 13.93
C GLN A 335 5.75 0.04 15.29
N ASN A 336 5.49 0.79 16.35
CA ASN A 336 5.21 0.22 17.68
C ASN A 336 3.87 -0.52 17.70
N LEU A 337 2.87 0.03 17.01
CA LEU A 337 1.55 -0.57 16.95
C LEU A 337 1.54 -1.92 16.22
N LEU A 338 2.34 -2.07 15.15
CA LEU A 338 2.50 -3.31 14.40
C LEU A 338 2.98 -4.48 15.27
N GLN A 339 3.67 -4.24 16.39
CA GLN A 339 4.08 -5.31 17.32
C GLN A 339 2.90 -6.04 17.97
N ARG A 340 1.77 -5.34 18.14
CA ARG A 340 0.55 -5.88 18.73
C ARG A 340 -0.40 -6.46 17.70
N LEU A 341 -0.12 -6.25 16.40
CA LEU A 341 -0.94 -6.78 15.32
C LEU A 341 -0.78 -8.29 15.26
N ARG A 342 -1.89 -9.01 15.38
CA ARG A 342 -1.94 -10.47 15.24
C ARG A 342 -2.37 -10.85 13.83
N PRO A 343 -1.93 -12.02 13.33
CA PRO A 343 -2.53 -12.62 12.15
C PRO A 343 -4.06 -12.74 12.30
N PRO A 344 -4.83 -12.46 11.25
CA PRO A 344 -6.28 -12.62 11.29
C PRO A 344 -6.63 -14.09 11.52
N LYS A 345 -7.63 -14.34 12.37
CA LYS A 345 -8.17 -15.69 12.59
C LYS A 345 -9.33 -15.98 11.66
N TRP A 346 -9.47 -17.24 11.26
CA TRP A 346 -10.65 -17.69 10.51
C TRP A 346 -11.93 -17.50 11.34
N PRO A 347 -12.87 -16.64 10.90
CA PRO A 347 -14.08 -16.33 11.64
C PRO A 347 -15.13 -17.43 11.42
N GLU A 348 -15.09 -18.49 12.22
CA GLU A 348 -15.97 -19.66 12.07
C GLU A 348 -17.47 -19.33 12.07
N GLN A 349 -17.87 -18.27 12.78
CA GLN A 349 -19.26 -17.79 12.81
C GLN A 349 -19.73 -17.24 11.45
N THR A 350 -18.79 -16.75 10.64
CA THR A 350 -19.06 -16.12 9.34
C THR A 350 -18.76 -17.08 8.18
N LEU A 351 -17.57 -17.69 8.18
CA LEU A 351 -17.08 -18.52 7.07
C LEU A 351 -17.30 -20.03 7.28
N GLY A 352 -17.82 -20.43 8.44
CA GLY A 352 -18.10 -21.83 8.78
C GLY A 352 -17.03 -22.45 9.67
N LYS A 353 -17.45 -23.46 10.45
CA LYS A 353 -16.58 -24.18 11.40
C LYS A 353 -15.52 -25.00 10.68
N LEU A 354 -14.31 -24.97 11.22
CA LEU A 354 -13.23 -25.84 10.81
C LEU A 354 -13.52 -27.29 11.23
N LYS A 355 -13.00 -28.25 10.46
CA LYS A 355 -13.14 -29.68 10.71
C LYS A 355 -11.92 -30.20 11.49
N PRO A 356 -12.00 -30.47 12.80
CA PRO A 356 -10.81 -30.75 13.62
C PRO A 356 -9.98 -31.96 13.15
N LYS A 357 -10.65 -33.00 12.63
CA LYS A 357 -9.97 -34.17 12.06
C LYS A 357 -9.14 -33.82 10.81
N LEU A 358 -9.64 -32.92 9.96
CA LEU A 358 -8.90 -32.47 8.78
C LEU A 358 -7.77 -31.53 9.17
N VAL A 359 -8.00 -30.61 10.11
CA VAL A 359 -6.93 -29.74 10.65
C VAL A 359 -5.77 -30.57 11.20
N THR A 360 -6.05 -31.63 11.97
CA THR A 360 -5.02 -32.52 12.52
C THR A 360 -4.23 -33.24 11.42
N LYS A 361 -4.92 -33.79 10.41
CA LYS A 361 -4.27 -34.43 9.26
C LYS A 361 -3.46 -33.43 8.43
N GLY A 362 -4.01 -32.25 8.17
CA GLY A 362 -3.38 -31.18 7.42
C GLY A 362 -2.13 -30.64 8.10
N LYS A 363 -2.11 -30.60 9.43
CA LYS A 363 -0.90 -30.24 10.19
C LYS A 363 0.27 -31.17 9.88
N VAL A 364 0.03 -32.48 9.84
CA VAL A 364 1.08 -33.46 9.49
C VAL A 364 1.59 -33.21 8.07
N LEU A 365 0.67 -33.07 7.10
CA LEU A 365 1.03 -32.77 5.71
C LEU A 365 1.81 -31.47 5.57
N PHE A 366 1.45 -30.44 6.34
CA PHE A 366 2.17 -29.18 6.37
C PHE A 366 3.62 -29.35 6.85
N GLN A 367 3.82 -30.13 7.92
CA GLN A 367 5.17 -30.40 8.43
C GLN A 367 6.03 -31.14 7.40
N GLU A 368 5.45 -32.10 6.68
CA GLU A 368 6.14 -32.89 5.66
C GLU A 368 6.45 -32.11 4.38
N ASN A 369 5.60 -31.15 4.00
CA ASN A 369 5.65 -30.55 2.65
C ASN A 369 5.95 -29.04 2.64
N CYS A 370 5.72 -28.33 3.74
CA CYS A 370 5.68 -26.85 3.76
C CYS A 370 6.63 -26.23 4.79
N ALA A 371 6.73 -26.84 5.98
CA ALA A 371 7.39 -26.24 7.14
C ALA A 371 8.90 -25.96 6.94
N GLN A 372 9.55 -26.66 6.01
CA GLN A 372 10.96 -26.43 5.66
C GLN A 372 11.25 -25.01 5.14
N CYS A 373 10.26 -24.37 4.49
CA CYS A 373 10.38 -22.98 4.01
C CYS A 373 9.43 -22.05 4.79
N HIS A 374 8.19 -22.49 5.04
CA HIS A 374 7.15 -21.68 5.65
C HIS A 374 7.10 -21.89 7.17
N LEU A 375 7.79 -21.02 7.91
CA LEU A 375 7.92 -21.10 9.36
C LEU A 375 6.56 -21.04 10.09
N HIS A 376 6.40 -21.83 11.16
CA HIS A 376 5.30 -21.69 12.12
C HIS A 376 5.74 -20.80 13.29
N THR A 377 5.00 -19.73 13.61
CA THR A 377 5.41 -18.76 14.66
C THR A 377 5.28 -19.30 16.07
N ASP A 378 4.45 -20.31 16.29
CA ASP A 378 4.11 -20.82 17.63
C ASP A 378 4.91 -22.10 17.98
N GLU A 379 5.63 -22.69 17.01
CA GLU A 379 6.57 -23.81 17.19
C GLU A 379 8.04 -23.33 17.24
N LEU A 380 8.27 -22.11 17.74
CA LEU A 380 9.60 -21.54 17.96
C LEU A 380 10.21 -21.79 19.35
N PRO A 381 10.32 -23.03 19.85
CA PRO A 381 11.39 -23.37 20.78
C PRO A 381 12.64 -23.94 20.08
N HIS A 382 12.55 -24.33 18.79
CA HIS A 382 13.57 -25.16 18.14
C HIS A 382 14.46 -24.45 17.11
N LEU A 383 14.21 -23.17 16.83
CA LEU A 383 15.31 -22.28 16.47
C LEU A 383 15.90 -21.77 17.79
N GLN A 384 16.57 -22.67 18.51
CA GLN A 384 17.84 -22.32 19.13
C GLN A 384 18.77 -21.96 17.96
N THR A 385 18.61 -20.76 17.41
CA THR A 385 19.83 -20.07 17.01
C THR A 385 20.53 -19.81 18.34
N ASP A 386 21.84 -20.04 18.44
CA ASP A 386 22.63 -19.56 19.58
C ASP A 386 22.60 -18.02 19.70
N GLU A 387 21.79 -17.33 18.88
CA GLU A 387 21.49 -15.92 18.98
C GLU A 387 20.71 -15.67 20.26
N LEU A 388 21.47 -15.20 21.25
CA LEU A 388 20.91 -14.51 22.38
C LEU A 388 19.96 -13.42 21.87
N PRO A 389 18.78 -13.25 22.50
CA PRO A 389 18.01 -12.05 22.31
C PRO A 389 18.95 -10.83 22.41
N ASN A 390 18.72 -9.81 21.59
CA ASN A 390 19.49 -8.59 21.69
C ASN A 390 19.34 -7.96 23.10
N GLU A 391 20.00 -6.83 23.35
CA GLU A 391 19.98 -6.15 24.66
C GLU A 391 18.57 -5.77 25.17
N LEU A 392 17.51 -6.00 24.37
CA LEU A 392 16.10 -5.75 24.69
C LEU A 392 15.26 -7.02 24.87
N GLY A 393 15.83 -8.21 24.72
CA GLY A 393 15.06 -9.44 24.75
C GLY A 393 14.33 -9.77 23.43
N LEU A 394 14.70 -9.15 22.31
CA LEU A 394 14.10 -9.45 20.99
C LEU A 394 15.01 -10.32 20.14
N ILE A 395 14.39 -11.27 19.44
CA ILE A 395 15.04 -12.10 18.40
C ILE A 395 14.46 -11.65 17.06
N PHE A 396 15.30 -11.07 16.22
CA PHE A 396 14.92 -10.80 14.84
C PHE A 396 15.14 -12.03 13.98
N LYS A 397 14.32 -12.17 12.94
CA LYS A 397 14.42 -13.30 12.03
C LYS A 397 15.00 -12.89 10.70
N GLU A 398 16.10 -13.53 10.34
CA GLU A 398 16.50 -13.61 8.94
C GLU A 398 15.40 -14.33 8.15
N ARG A 399 15.02 -13.73 7.03
CA ARG A 399 14.05 -14.31 6.10
C ARG A 399 14.84 -15.17 5.14
N GLN A 400 14.52 -16.46 5.08
CA GLN A 400 15.08 -17.32 4.04
C GLN A 400 14.39 -17.01 2.71
N ALA A 401 15.19 -16.72 1.69
CA ALA A 401 14.75 -16.51 0.32
C ALA A 401 15.09 -17.75 -0.52
N PHE A 402 14.17 -18.12 -1.41
CA PHE A 402 14.27 -19.32 -2.21
C PHE A 402 13.94 -19.00 -3.67
N ASP A 403 14.70 -19.56 -4.60
CA ASP A 403 14.23 -19.69 -5.98
C ASP A 403 13.35 -20.93 -6.07
N VAL A 404 12.04 -20.70 -6.20
CA VAL A 404 11.03 -21.75 -6.37
C VAL A 404 10.42 -21.73 -7.77
N GLY A 405 11.04 -21.02 -8.73
CA GLY A 405 10.59 -20.91 -10.11
C GLY A 405 9.38 -20.01 -10.33
N THR A 406 9.03 -19.14 -9.37
CA THR A 406 8.00 -18.09 -9.56
C THR A 406 8.52 -17.00 -10.51
N ASP A 407 7.62 -16.12 -10.98
CA ASP A 407 7.98 -15.06 -11.94
C ASP A 407 9.25 -14.29 -11.53
N PRO A 408 10.27 -14.19 -12.40
CA PRO A 408 11.55 -13.61 -12.03
C PRO A 408 11.67 -12.11 -12.31
N VAL A 409 10.72 -11.51 -13.03
CA VAL A 409 10.90 -10.18 -13.64
C VAL A 409 11.07 -9.10 -12.59
N ALA A 410 10.24 -9.11 -11.54
CA ALA A 410 10.30 -8.11 -10.49
C ALA A 410 11.65 -8.13 -9.77
N TYR A 411 12.15 -9.32 -9.43
CA TYR A 411 13.47 -9.51 -8.83
C TYR A 411 14.60 -9.09 -9.79
N GLN A 412 14.53 -9.50 -11.06
CA GLN A 412 15.55 -9.14 -12.06
C GLN A 412 15.63 -7.62 -12.28
N GLN A 413 14.49 -6.93 -12.35
CA GLN A 413 14.44 -5.47 -12.42
C GLN A 413 15.03 -4.82 -11.16
N PHE A 414 14.80 -5.43 -10.00
CA PHE A 414 15.36 -4.98 -8.74
C PHE A 414 16.85 -5.30 -8.55
N GLU A 415 17.42 -6.24 -9.29
CA GLU A 415 18.87 -6.48 -9.34
C GLU A 415 19.55 -5.65 -10.44
N GLU A 416 18.82 -5.31 -11.51
CA GLU A 416 19.34 -4.52 -12.63
C GLU A 416 19.78 -3.13 -12.15
N LYS A 417 21.08 -2.85 -12.16
CA LYS A 417 21.68 -1.61 -11.62
C LYS A 417 21.58 -1.45 -10.09
N ALA A 418 21.53 -2.55 -9.34
CA ALA A 418 21.45 -2.51 -7.87
C ALA A 418 22.53 -1.61 -7.23
N ASN A 419 23.80 -1.75 -7.62
CA ASN A 419 24.89 -0.90 -7.10
C ASN A 419 24.66 0.59 -7.32
N GLU A 420 24.16 0.98 -8.50
CA GLU A 420 23.90 2.37 -8.86
C GLU A 420 22.69 2.94 -8.10
N ARG A 421 21.65 2.11 -7.87
CA ARG A 421 20.52 2.46 -6.99
C ARG A 421 20.93 2.63 -5.53
N VAL A 422 21.78 1.72 -5.02
CA VAL A 422 22.26 1.75 -3.63
C VAL A 422 22.96 3.07 -3.34
N VAL A 423 23.82 3.56 -4.24
CA VAL A 423 24.52 4.85 -4.06
C VAL A 423 23.52 6.00 -3.88
N GLY A 424 22.48 6.09 -4.72
CA GLY A 424 21.47 7.14 -4.62
C GLY A 424 20.59 7.04 -3.36
N LEU A 425 20.25 5.81 -2.95
CA LEU A 425 19.47 5.58 -1.73
C LEU A 425 20.29 5.81 -0.46
N VAL A 426 21.60 5.53 -0.46
CA VAL A 426 22.50 5.82 0.65
C VAL A 426 22.62 7.34 0.88
N ASP A 427 22.82 8.13 -0.18
CA ASP A 427 22.84 9.61 -0.09
C ASP A 427 21.51 10.16 0.48
N LEU A 428 20.37 9.63 0.02
CA LEU A 428 19.06 9.98 0.57
C LEU A 428 18.94 9.61 2.05
N SER A 429 19.41 8.42 2.42
CA SER A 429 19.40 7.93 3.80
C SER A 429 20.22 8.82 4.72
N GLU A 430 21.46 9.15 4.34
CA GLU A 430 22.36 10.06 5.09
C GLU A 430 21.71 11.43 5.36
N LYS A 431 21.01 11.99 4.36
CA LYS A 431 20.26 13.25 4.52
C LYS A 431 19.10 13.12 5.52
N ILE A 432 18.36 12.00 5.48
CA ILE A 432 17.28 11.70 6.44
C ILE A 432 17.83 11.58 7.86
N PHE A 433 18.96 10.90 8.03
CA PHE A 433 19.63 10.80 9.32
C PHE A 433 20.03 12.16 9.87
N GLY A 434 20.65 13.01 9.04
CA GLY A 434 21.03 14.36 9.45
C GLY A 434 19.85 15.15 10.00
N LEU A 435 18.69 15.07 9.36
CA LEU A 435 17.48 15.77 9.80
C LEU A 435 16.86 15.18 11.06
N ARG A 436 16.81 13.85 11.19
CA ARG A 436 16.35 13.22 12.43
C ARG A 436 17.28 13.56 13.60
N ASN A 437 18.59 13.60 13.38
CA ASN A 437 19.58 13.99 14.39
C ASN A 437 19.36 15.43 14.86
N ALA A 438 19.12 16.36 13.93
CA ALA A 438 18.82 17.74 14.27
C ALA A 438 17.54 17.86 15.12
N GLN A 439 16.50 17.09 14.80
CA GLN A 439 15.25 17.05 15.58
C GLN A 439 15.49 16.49 16.99
N LEU A 440 16.19 15.36 17.11
CA LEU A 440 16.52 14.76 18.41
C LEU A 440 17.41 15.68 19.24
N ALA A 441 18.36 16.38 18.62
CA ALA A 441 19.18 17.38 19.30
C ALA A 441 18.35 18.54 19.82
N ALA A 442 17.42 19.08 19.01
CA ALA A 442 16.51 20.12 19.45
C ALA A 442 15.61 19.67 20.61
N GLN A 443 15.21 18.40 20.63
CA GLN A 443 14.40 17.81 21.70
C GLN A 443 15.18 17.58 22.99
N PHE A 444 16.35 16.96 22.92
CA PHE A 444 17.07 16.46 24.10
C PHE A 444 18.14 17.42 24.62
N LYS A 445 18.78 18.23 23.78
CA LYS A 445 19.84 19.16 24.22
C LYS A 445 19.40 20.14 25.32
N PRO A 446 18.18 20.70 25.31
CA PRO A 446 17.73 21.60 26.39
C PRO A 446 17.62 20.90 27.75
N GLN A 447 17.30 19.61 27.76
CA GLN A 447 17.09 18.83 28.99
C GLN A 447 18.34 18.04 29.43
N TYR A 448 19.19 17.64 28.47
CA TYR A 448 20.34 16.77 28.66
C TYR A 448 21.57 17.30 27.88
N PRO A 449 22.09 18.49 28.19
CA PRO A 449 23.11 19.16 27.37
C PRO A 449 24.44 18.39 27.26
N GLU A 450 24.78 17.56 28.24
CA GLU A 450 26.02 16.77 28.26
C GLU A 450 25.85 15.38 27.62
N THR A 451 24.68 14.75 27.78
CA THR A 451 24.44 13.35 27.34
C THR A 451 23.59 13.24 26.09
N TYR A 452 23.03 14.34 25.55
CA TYR A 452 22.25 14.29 24.30
C TYR A 452 22.98 13.63 23.11
N PRO A 453 24.32 13.76 22.92
CA PRO A 453 24.99 13.07 21.81
C PRO A 453 24.92 11.56 21.96
N GLU A 454 25.03 11.04 23.19
CA GLU A 454 24.92 9.61 23.51
C GLU A 454 23.48 9.12 23.34
N ILE A 455 22.50 9.93 23.75
CA ILE A 455 21.07 9.66 23.51
C ILE A 455 20.79 9.55 22.01
N ILE A 456 21.29 10.50 21.20
CA ILE A 456 21.14 10.47 19.73
C ILE A 456 21.86 9.26 19.14
N ALA A 457 23.11 8.98 19.55
CA ALA A 457 23.86 7.83 19.08
C ALA A 457 23.14 6.52 19.41
N ASN A 458 22.48 6.44 20.57
CA ASN A 458 21.61 5.32 20.90
C ASN A 458 20.39 5.27 19.99
N TYR A 459 19.70 6.40 19.74
CA TYR A 459 18.56 6.47 18.79
C TYR A 459 18.95 6.16 17.32
N GLN A 460 20.21 6.35 16.96
CA GLN A 460 20.73 5.98 15.63
C GLN A 460 21.00 4.50 15.55
N LYS A 461 21.49 3.91 16.63
CA LYS A 461 21.71 2.47 16.71
C LYS A 461 20.42 1.73 17.00
N HIS A 462 19.41 2.39 17.55
CA HIS A 462 18.21 1.78 18.10
C HIS A 462 16.96 2.67 18.00
N ASP A 463 15.75 2.15 17.84
CA ASP A 463 14.53 2.97 17.91
C ASP A 463 14.08 3.27 19.37
N SER A 464 12.91 3.92 19.58
CA SER A 464 12.40 4.22 20.93
C SER A 464 12.15 3.01 21.83
N LYS A 465 12.14 1.79 21.28
CA LYS A 465 12.04 0.54 22.04
C LYS A 465 13.39 -0.16 22.18
N GLY A 466 14.45 0.43 21.61
CA GLY A 466 15.81 -0.07 21.62
C GLY A 466 16.15 -0.95 20.41
N ARG A 467 15.24 -1.13 19.43
CA ARG A 467 15.43 -2.06 18.30
C ARG A 467 16.51 -1.54 17.35
N PRO A 468 17.49 -2.33 16.90
CA PRO A 468 18.53 -1.89 15.99
C PRO A 468 18.01 -1.06 14.81
N ASN A 469 18.57 0.13 14.61
CA ASN A 469 18.18 1.14 13.63
C ASN A 469 19.30 1.34 12.59
N LYS A 470 19.83 0.25 12.02
CA LYS A 470 20.85 0.33 10.97
C LYS A 470 20.23 0.20 9.59
N PHE A 471 20.51 1.17 8.70
CA PHE A 471 20.16 1.06 7.29
C PHE A 471 21.27 0.32 6.57
N ALA A 472 21.13 -0.99 6.40
CA ALA A 472 21.95 -1.72 5.46
C ALA A 472 21.17 -1.80 4.14
N LEU A 473 21.54 -0.96 3.17
CA LEU A 473 21.30 -1.30 1.76
C LEU A 473 22.56 -1.96 1.25
N ALA A 474 22.52 -3.27 1.02
CA ALA A 474 23.57 -4.05 0.35
C ALA A 474 24.99 -4.01 0.96
N GLN A 475 25.37 -3.03 1.78
CA GLN A 475 26.77 -2.73 2.09
C GLN A 475 27.35 -3.65 3.17
N GLU A 476 26.55 -4.07 4.15
CA GLU A 476 26.99 -5.00 5.21
C GLU A 476 26.94 -6.47 4.73
N TYR A 477 26.10 -6.81 3.73
CA TYR A 477 25.96 -8.18 3.21
C TYR A 477 26.79 -8.46 1.94
N TYR A 478 27.02 -7.47 1.08
CA TYR A 478 27.89 -7.60 -0.11
C TYR A 478 29.28 -6.97 0.06
N GLY A 479 29.53 -6.26 1.16
CA GLY A 479 30.80 -5.57 1.42
C GLY A 479 31.78 -6.30 2.34
N GLY A 480 31.47 -7.53 2.81
CA GLY A 480 32.26 -8.16 3.88
C GLY A 480 32.37 -9.68 3.90
N THR A 481 31.63 -10.43 3.08
CA THR A 481 31.83 -11.88 2.94
C THR A 481 32.41 -12.17 1.56
N GLU A 482 33.34 -13.13 1.51
CA GLU A 482 33.83 -13.70 0.27
C GLU A 482 32.66 -13.97 -0.68
N GLN A 483 32.92 -13.85 -1.98
CA GLN A 483 32.03 -14.24 -3.06
C GLN A 483 31.65 -15.71 -2.92
N ASP A 484 30.78 -16.06 -1.98
CA ASP A 484 30.17 -17.36 -1.94
C ASP A 484 29.19 -17.38 -3.11
N SER A 485 29.69 -18.05 -4.13
CA SER A 485 29.10 -18.38 -5.40
C SER A 485 27.82 -19.20 -5.22
N TRP A 486 26.78 -18.58 -4.67
CA TRP A 486 25.42 -18.98 -5.01
C TRP A 486 25.26 -18.64 -6.49
N PRO A 487 25.05 -19.62 -7.38
CA PRO A 487 24.75 -19.32 -8.76
C PRO A 487 23.47 -18.48 -8.77
N LYS A 488 23.58 -17.16 -8.97
CA LYS A 488 22.46 -16.22 -9.13
C LYS A 488 21.73 -16.44 -10.47
N SER A 489 21.52 -17.67 -10.89
CA SER A 489 20.81 -18.00 -12.13
C SER A 489 19.29 -17.99 -11.97
N GLY A 490 18.78 -17.52 -10.83
CA GLY A 490 17.39 -17.62 -10.39
C GLY A 490 16.88 -16.40 -9.63
N ALA A 491 15.56 -16.23 -9.53
CA ALA A 491 14.92 -15.15 -8.77
C ALA A 491 14.50 -15.64 -7.39
N VAL A 492 15.00 -15.01 -6.33
CA VAL A 492 14.73 -15.43 -4.96
C VAL A 492 13.64 -14.59 -4.31
N TYR A 493 12.71 -15.26 -3.65
CA TYR A 493 11.65 -14.63 -2.87
C TYR A 493 11.56 -15.27 -1.50
N TRP A 494 11.28 -14.47 -0.46
CA TRP A 494 11.12 -15.04 0.87
C TRP A 494 9.84 -15.86 1.01
N ALA A 495 9.94 -16.96 1.77
CA ALA A 495 8.79 -17.76 2.14
C ALA A 495 8.08 -17.13 3.35
N SER A 496 6.90 -16.56 3.11
CA SER A 496 6.13 -15.91 4.19
C SER A 496 5.54 -16.90 5.19
N PRO A 497 5.54 -16.59 6.52
CA PRO A 497 4.76 -17.32 7.49
C PRO A 497 3.30 -17.34 7.07
N LEU A 498 2.67 -18.48 7.28
CA LEU A 498 1.34 -18.75 6.74
C LEU A 498 0.21 -18.51 7.75
N GLN A 499 0.48 -17.98 8.95
CA GLN A 499 -0.60 -17.59 9.85
C GLN A 499 -1.41 -16.44 9.25
N GLY A 500 -2.73 -16.58 9.21
CA GLY A 500 -3.63 -15.65 8.56
C GLY A 500 -3.62 -15.71 7.03
N ILE A 501 -3.02 -16.73 6.41
CA ILE A 501 -2.85 -16.85 4.94
C ILE A 501 -4.18 -16.80 4.17
N PHE A 502 -5.29 -17.20 4.79
CA PHE A 502 -6.60 -17.11 4.15
C PHE A 502 -6.97 -15.66 3.74
N ALA A 503 -6.39 -14.66 4.41
CA ALA A 503 -6.74 -13.26 4.26
C ALA A 503 -5.81 -12.47 3.32
N SER A 504 -4.85 -13.14 2.66
CA SER A 504 -3.82 -12.47 1.86
C SER A 504 -3.84 -12.82 0.36
N SER A 505 -4.96 -13.33 -0.17
CA SER A 505 -5.10 -13.59 -1.60
C SER A 505 -5.08 -12.29 -2.43
N PRO A 506 -4.76 -12.30 -3.73
CA PRO A 506 -4.13 -13.39 -4.47
C PRO A 506 -2.74 -13.71 -3.93
N TYR A 507 -2.31 -14.95 -4.17
CA TYR A 507 -1.07 -15.51 -3.68
C TYR A 507 0.11 -15.26 -4.63
N PHE A 508 1.31 -15.52 -4.11
CA PHE A 508 2.62 -15.18 -4.67
C PHE A 508 2.97 -13.70 -4.63
N HIS A 509 4.26 -13.40 -4.82
CA HIS A 509 4.80 -12.05 -4.72
C HIS A 509 4.16 -11.07 -5.72
N ASN A 510 3.59 -11.58 -6.82
CA ASN A 510 2.97 -10.81 -7.89
C ASN A 510 1.43 -10.95 -7.94
N GLY A 511 0.83 -11.66 -6.97
CA GLY A 511 -0.63 -11.84 -6.94
C GLY A 511 -1.21 -12.65 -8.11
N SER A 512 -0.42 -13.53 -8.73
CA SER A 512 -0.79 -14.28 -9.95
C SER A 512 -1.66 -15.52 -9.71
N VAL A 513 -1.87 -15.94 -8.46
CA VAL A 513 -2.64 -17.15 -8.13
C VAL A 513 -3.83 -16.80 -7.23
N PRO A 514 -5.10 -16.92 -7.69
CA PRO A 514 -6.24 -16.32 -7.00
C PRO A 514 -6.64 -17.01 -5.69
N THR A 515 -6.43 -18.33 -5.57
CA THR A 515 -6.85 -19.12 -4.39
C THR A 515 -5.76 -20.07 -3.89
N LEU A 516 -5.80 -20.48 -2.60
CA LEU A 516 -4.88 -21.49 -2.07
C LEU A 516 -5.09 -22.85 -2.74
N ARG A 517 -6.31 -23.13 -3.19
CA ARG A 517 -6.57 -24.33 -3.99
C ARG A 517 -5.73 -24.32 -5.28
N ASP A 518 -5.60 -23.16 -5.93
CA ASP A 518 -4.78 -23.00 -7.13
C ASP A 518 -3.28 -23.07 -6.82
N VAL A 519 -2.84 -22.58 -5.65
CA VAL A 519 -1.45 -22.78 -5.17
C VAL A 519 -1.13 -24.27 -5.10
N LEU A 520 -2.07 -25.08 -4.58
CA LEU A 520 -1.96 -26.54 -4.49
C LEU A 520 -2.25 -27.27 -5.81
N SER A 521 -2.53 -26.57 -6.91
CA SER A 521 -2.63 -27.17 -8.24
C SER A 521 -1.25 -27.20 -8.91
N PRO A 522 -0.95 -28.24 -9.73
CA PRO A 522 0.20 -28.19 -10.63
C PRO A 522 0.20 -26.89 -11.43
N PRO A 523 1.36 -26.24 -11.65
CA PRO A 523 1.44 -24.95 -12.34
C PRO A 523 0.68 -24.91 -13.68
N GLU A 524 0.70 -25.99 -14.45
CA GLU A 524 0.05 -26.12 -15.76
C GLU A 524 -1.48 -26.14 -15.68
N GLN A 525 -2.03 -26.35 -14.49
CA GLN A 525 -3.48 -26.38 -14.21
C GLN A 525 -3.98 -25.10 -13.53
N ARG A 526 -3.09 -24.15 -13.22
CA ARG A 526 -3.48 -22.87 -12.62
C ARG A 526 -4.19 -21.99 -13.64
N PRO A 527 -5.15 -21.14 -13.23
CA PRO A 527 -5.82 -20.23 -14.14
C PRO A 527 -4.81 -19.31 -14.83
N THR A 528 -4.83 -19.25 -16.17
CA THR A 528 -3.99 -18.34 -16.93
C THR A 528 -4.57 -16.92 -16.97
N THR A 529 -5.88 -16.80 -16.75
CA THR A 529 -6.59 -15.52 -16.58
C THR A 529 -7.62 -15.61 -15.46
N PHE A 530 -7.85 -14.50 -14.76
CA PHE A 530 -8.95 -14.34 -13.79
C PHE A 530 -9.29 -12.86 -13.60
N LEU A 531 -10.50 -12.56 -13.13
CA LEU A 531 -10.97 -11.25 -12.77
C LEU A 531 -10.57 -10.90 -11.33
N THR A 532 -10.11 -9.67 -11.14
CA THR A 532 -9.77 -9.06 -9.85
C THR A 532 -10.25 -7.60 -9.81
N GLY A 533 -9.98 -6.90 -8.71
CA GLY A 533 -10.54 -5.58 -8.40
C GLY A 533 -11.87 -5.64 -7.63
N SER A 534 -12.32 -6.85 -7.26
CA SER A 534 -13.37 -7.06 -6.26
C SER A 534 -12.77 -7.60 -4.96
N ASN A 535 -13.39 -7.25 -3.84
CA ASN A 535 -13.06 -7.78 -2.52
C ASN A 535 -13.81 -9.09 -2.20
N SER A 536 -14.55 -9.66 -3.16
CA SER A 536 -15.31 -10.91 -3.02
C SER A 536 -14.42 -12.10 -2.63
N PHE A 537 -14.73 -12.73 -1.50
CA PHE A 537 -13.99 -13.85 -0.94
C PHE A 537 -14.67 -15.20 -1.20
N ASP A 538 -13.88 -16.19 -1.59
CA ASP A 538 -14.28 -17.60 -1.72
C ASP A 538 -13.73 -18.42 -0.54
N PRO A 539 -14.54 -18.77 0.48
CA PRO A 539 -14.07 -19.60 1.60
C PRO A 539 -13.86 -21.08 1.23
N LYS A 540 -14.41 -21.56 0.11
CA LYS A 540 -14.26 -22.96 -0.32
C LYS A 540 -12.89 -23.19 -0.94
N ASN A 541 -12.45 -22.27 -1.80
CA ASN A 541 -11.14 -22.33 -2.45
C ASN A 541 -10.06 -21.55 -1.69
N VAL A 542 -10.50 -20.72 -0.74
CA VAL A 542 -9.67 -19.83 0.11
C VAL A 542 -8.92 -18.83 -0.76
N GLY A 543 -9.62 -17.77 -1.15
CA GLY A 543 -9.01 -16.67 -1.89
C GLY A 543 -10.02 -15.78 -2.58
N LEU A 544 -9.61 -15.18 -3.70
CA LEU A 544 -10.50 -14.33 -4.48
C LEU A 544 -11.51 -15.13 -5.28
N LYS A 545 -12.75 -14.62 -5.35
CA LYS A 545 -13.66 -15.02 -6.42
C LYS A 545 -13.18 -14.42 -7.74
N ASN A 546 -13.46 -15.13 -8.83
CA ASN A 546 -13.22 -14.68 -10.19
C ASN A 546 -14.25 -13.60 -10.59
N GLU A 547 -14.15 -12.43 -9.97
CA GLU A 547 -15.07 -11.29 -10.06
C GLU A 547 -14.29 -9.98 -10.00
N GLY A 548 -14.87 -8.91 -10.55
CA GLY A 548 -14.26 -7.58 -10.59
C GLY A 548 -14.20 -7.03 -12.01
N TYR A 549 -13.43 -5.97 -12.19
CA TYR A 549 -13.36 -5.22 -13.46
C TYR A 549 -12.04 -5.44 -14.21
N PHE A 550 -11.02 -6.00 -13.55
CA PHE A 550 -9.68 -6.13 -14.11
C PHE A 550 -9.39 -7.58 -14.46
N THR A 551 -9.02 -7.85 -15.72
CA THR A 551 -8.56 -9.17 -16.14
C THR A 551 -7.06 -9.30 -15.87
N TYR A 552 -6.69 -10.08 -14.88
CA TYR A 552 -5.30 -10.44 -14.62
C TYR A 552 -4.88 -11.55 -15.58
N ASN A 553 -3.91 -11.27 -16.46
CA ASN A 553 -3.38 -12.22 -17.43
C ASN A 553 -1.96 -12.66 -17.05
N THR A 554 -1.81 -13.92 -16.68
CA THR A 554 -0.53 -14.48 -16.20
C THR A 554 0.45 -14.80 -17.32
N THR A 555 0.02 -14.72 -18.59
CA THR A 555 0.91 -14.89 -19.74
C THR A 555 1.70 -13.63 -20.08
N GLU A 556 1.34 -12.50 -19.47
CA GLU A 556 2.07 -11.24 -19.62
C GLU A 556 3.37 -11.27 -18.82
N LYS A 557 4.40 -10.60 -19.33
CA LYS A 557 5.71 -10.52 -18.70
C LYS A 557 5.58 -9.90 -17.30
N GLY A 558 6.13 -10.58 -16.28
CA GLY A 558 6.08 -10.12 -14.90
C GLY A 558 4.83 -10.52 -14.13
N LYS A 559 3.91 -11.28 -14.75
CA LYS A 559 2.65 -11.74 -14.16
C LYS A 559 2.55 -13.26 -14.05
N GLY A 560 3.65 -13.99 -14.29
CA GLY A 560 3.68 -15.45 -14.33
C GLY A 560 3.16 -16.10 -13.04
N ASN A 561 2.34 -17.15 -13.21
CA ASN A 561 1.77 -17.97 -12.13
C ASN A 561 2.50 -19.31 -11.93
N GLY A 562 3.69 -19.45 -12.51
CA GLY A 562 4.53 -20.65 -12.42
C GLY A 562 5.22 -20.82 -11.07
N GLY A 563 6.03 -21.86 -10.94
CA GLY A 563 6.82 -22.12 -9.73
C GLY A 563 6.02 -22.62 -8.53
N HIS A 564 6.69 -22.74 -7.39
CA HIS A 564 6.15 -23.30 -6.15
C HIS A 564 5.39 -24.62 -6.39
N PRO A 565 6.05 -25.70 -6.84
CA PRO A 565 5.39 -26.97 -7.17
C PRO A 565 5.16 -27.86 -5.92
N PHE A 566 5.21 -27.31 -4.70
CA PHE A 566 5.15 -28.07 -3.45
C PHE A 566 3.71 -28.39 -3.04
N GLY A 567 3.47 -29.61 -2.56
CA GLY A 567 2.13 -30.09 -2.22
C GLY A 567 1.19 -30.30 -3.44
N THR A 568 1.65 -30.00 -4.65
CA THR A 568 0.84 -30.10 -5.88
C THR A 568 0.52 -31.53 -6.30
N GLN A 569 1.34 -32.50 -5.88
CA GLN A 569 1.16 -33.93 -6.18
C GLN A 569 0.34 -34.67 -5.11
N LEU A 570 -0.06 -34.00 -4.03
CA LEU A 570 -0.87 -34.63 -2.98
C LEU A 570 -2.22 -35.10 -3.56
N PRO A 571 -2.74 -36.28 -3.16
CA PRO A 571 -4.08 -36.71 -3.51
C PRO A 571 -5.16 -35.69 -3.06
N PRO A 572 -6.32 -35.63 -3.72
CA PRO A 572 -7.36 -34.64 -3.42
C PRO A 572 -7.76 -34.56 -1.94
N GLU A 573 -7.94 -35.70 -1.26
CA GLU A 573 -8.28 -35.72 0.18
C GLU A 573 -7.19 -35.10 1.07
N GLN A 574 -5.92 -35.27 0.70
CA GLN A 574 -4.80 -34.69 1.42
C GLN A 574 -4.73 -33.17 1.18
N LYS A 575 -4.99 -32.71 -0.05
CA LYS A 575 -5.12 -31.27 -0.34
C LYS A 575 -6.26 -30.62 0.46
N GLU A 576 -7.40 -31.29 0.60
CA GLU A 576 -8.49 -30.78 1.45
C GLU A 576 -8.08 -30.69 2.93
N ALA A 577 -7.37 -31.69 3.44
CA ALA A 577 -6.87 -31.67 4.81
C ALA A 577 -5.86 -30.53 5.03
N LEU A 578 -4.90 -30.37 4.10
CA LEU A 578 -3.91 -29.29 4.13
C LEU A 578 -4.59 -27.92 4.04
N LEU A 579 -5.56 -27.74 3.14
CA LEU A 579 -6.32 -26.49 3.00
C LEU A 579 -7.10 -26.16 4.28
N GLU A 580 -7.70 -27.15 4.94
CA GLU A 580 -8.38 -26.94 6.23
C GLU A 580 -7.40 -26.52 7.33
N TYR A 581 -6.18 -27.07 7.35
CA TYR A 581 -5.13 -26.64 8.27
C TYR A 581 -4.67 -25.20 7.97
N LEU A 582 -4.50 -24.83 6.69
CA LEU A 582 -4.12 -23.47 6.29
C LEU A 582 -5.17 -22.42 6.70
N LYS A 583 -6.46 -22.78 6.77
CA LYS A 583 -7.50 -21.91 7.35
C LYS A 583 -7.35 -21.75 8.87
N SER A 584 -6.80 -22.75 9.55
CA SER A 584 -6.72 -22.78 11.01
C SER A 584 -5.57 -21.95 11.60
N ILE A 585 -4.59 -21.59 10.76
CA ILE A 585 -3.37 -20.88 11.17
C ILE A 585 -3.45 -19.39 10.84
#